data_AF-A0A951X6D6-F1
#
_entry.id   AF-A0A951X6D6-F1
#
_cell.length_a   1.000
_cell.length_b   1.000
_cell.length_c   1.000
_cell.angle_alpha   90.00
_cell.angle_beta   90.00
_cell.angle_gamma   90.00
#
_symmetry.space_group_name_H-M   'P 1'
#
loop_
_entity.id
_entity.type
_entity.pdbx_description
1 polymer ?
#
loop_
_entity_poly.entity_id
_entity_poly.type
_entity_poly.pdbx_seq_one_letter_code
_entity_poly.pdbx_strand_id
1 'polypeptide(L)'
;MKRRFTLKCKAGSVKQNSFYKKKREGLAEGKHGRRNTGQVLANAGTAAILSLLILNFPGEKNVLLLMIAGAFSSATADTLSSELGNVYGKRFFDILSFKPMQRGENGAVSVNGFIFGFLGSVIIALIYMLISHGNYSHLFIIVIAGTAGNIADTILSLTLENKKLVSNNIVNLLNTAVGAAVAGILSIM
;
A
#
# COMPACT_ATOMS: atom_id res chain seq x y z
N MET A 1 -45.97 15.77 -13.25
CA MET A 1 -44.72 16.55 -13.08
C MET A 1 -44.02 16.11 -11.78
N LYS A 2 -43.15 15.08 -11.83
CA LYS A 2 -42.36 14.60 -10.67
C LYS A 2 -40.91 14.37 -11.13
N ARG A 3 -40.00 15.25 -10.71
CA ARG A 3 -38.55 15.11 -10.92
C ARG A 3 -38.03 14.00 -9.99
N ARG A 4 -37.49 12.91 -10.54
CA ARG A 4 -36.67 11.94 -9.78
C ARG A 4 -35.20 12.27 -9.97
N PHE A 5 -34.65 12.95 -8.96
CA PHE A 5 -33.23 12.93 -8.65
C PHE A 5 -32.79 11.46 -8.48
N THR A 6 -31.90 10.96 -9.35
CA THR A 6 -31.16 9.73 -9.09
C THR A 6 -29.68 10.07 -9.04
N LEU A 7 -29.21 10.27 -7.81
CA LEU A 7 -27.79 10.28 -7.47
C LEU A 7 -27.21 8.90 -7.81
N LYS A 8 -26.63 8.75 -9.00
CA LYS A 8 -25.81 7.58 -9.34
C LYS A 8 -24.47 7.71 -8.60
N CYS A 9 -24.40 7.04 -7.46
CA CYS A 9 -23.18 6.80 -6.70
C CYS A 9 -22.13 6.13 -7.63
N LYS A 10 -21.15 6.90 -8.13
CA LYS A 10 -20.06 6.45 -9.03
C LYS A 10 -18.79 6.06 -8.25
N ALA A 11 -18.99 5.37 -7.12
CA ALA A 11 -17.91 5.03 -6.20
C ALA A 11 -17.02 3.86 -6.69
N GLY A 12 -17.48 2.96 -7.57
CA GLY A 12 -16.76 1.72 -7.91
C GLY A 12 -15.87 1.72 -9.17
N SER A 13 -15.87 2.76 -10.00
CA SER A 13 -15.74 2.61 -11.46
C SER A 13 -14.36 2.31 -12.05
N VAL A 14 -13.28 2.20 -11.28
CA VAL A 14 -11.93 2.20 -11.89
C VAL A 14 -11.12 0.94 -11.65
N LYS A 15 -11.03 0.39 -10.43
CA LYS A 15 -10.62 -1.02 -10.28
C LYS A 15 -11.64 -1.94 -10.94
N GLN A 16 -12.92 -1.55 -10.98
CA GLN A 16 -13.94 -2.21 -11.78
C GLN A 16 -13.64 -2.16 -13.29
N ASN A 17 -13.02 -1.13 -13.84
CA ASN A 17 -12.70 -1.13 -15.28
C ASN A 17 -11.58 -2.12 -15.64
N SER A 18 -10.57 -2.32 -14.79
CA SER A 18 -9.60 -3.43 -14.95
C SER A 18 -10.27 -4.80 -14.80
N PHE A 19 -11.22 -4.91 -13.87
CA PHE A 19 -11.99 -6.12 -13.59
C PHE A 19 -12.97 -6.50 -14.73
N TYR A 20 -13.75 -5.53 -15.25
CA TYR A 20 -14.73 -5.74 -16.32
C TYR A 20 -14.09 -5.81 -17.72
N LYS A 21 -12.95 -5.15 -17.94
CA LYS A 21 -12.16 -5.32 -19.19
C LYS A 21 -11.59 -6.75 -19.28
N LYS A 22 -11.14 -7.33 -18.16
CA LYS A 22 -10.74 -8.76 -18.06
C LYS A 22 -11.93 -9.73 -18.10
N LYS A 23 -13.12 -9.32 -17.66
CA LYS A 23 -14.34 -10.16 -17.67
C LYS A 23 -14.93 -10.31 -19.07
N ARG A 24 -14.75 -9.32 -19.96
CA ARG A 24 -15.17 -9.39 -21.37
C ARG A 24 -14.30 -10.30 -22.24
N GLU A 25 -13.09 -10.64 -21.78
CA GLU A 25 -12.15 -11.55 -22.47
C GLU A 25 -12.33 -13.03 -22.10
N GLY A 26 -13.43 -13.41 -21.41
CA GLY A 26 -13.78 -14.82 -21.17
C GLY A 26 -12.89 -15.57 -20.16
N LEU A 27 -11.98 -14.89 -19.46
CA LEU A 27 -11.01 -15.51 -18.53
C LEU A 27 -11.53 -15.69 -17.09
N ALA A 28 -12.85 -15.68 -16.88
CA ALA A 28 -13.44 -15.29 -15.61
C ALA A 28 -13.49 -16.35 -14.49
N GLU A 29 -13.21 -17.64 -14.71
CA GLU A 29 -13.59 -18.65 -13.68
C GLU A 29 -12.47 -19.51 -13.06
N GLY A 30 -11.19 -19.34 -13.41
CA GLY A 30 -10.12 -20.18 -12.83
C GLY A 30 -9.01 -19.49 -12.02
N LYS A 31 -8.83 -18.17 -12.15
CA LYS A 31 -7.58 -17.49 -11.76
C LYS A 31 -7.70 -16.40 -10.68
N HIS A 32 -8.91 -16.11 -10.19
CA HIS A 32 -9.14 -15.02 -9.24
C HIS A 32 -8.60 -15.30 -7.83
N GLY A 33 -8.79 -16.51 -7.29
CA GLY A 33 -8.25 -16.88 -5.98
C GLY A 33 -6.72 -16.80 -5.94
N ARG A 34 -6.06 -17.38 -6.95
CA ARG A 34 -4.59 -17.44 -7.07
C ARG A 34 -3.91 -16.06 -7.18
N ARG A 35 -4.55 -15.11 -7.87
CA ARG A 35 -4.01 -13.75 -8.05
C ARG A 35 -4.13 -12.93 -6.76
N ASN A 36 -5.21 -13.11 -6.00
CA ASN A 36 -5.38 -12.47 -4.69
C ASN A 36 -4.42 -13.05 -3.66
N THR A 37 -4.22 -14.39 -3.64
CA THR A 37 -3.23 -15.03 -2.76
C THR A 37 -1.81 -14.50 -3.03
N GLY A 38 -1.44 -14.28 -4.30
CA GLY A 38 -0.13 -13.72 -4.64
C GLY A 38 0.11 -12.31 -4.09
N GLN A 39 -0.92 -11.46 -4.06
CA GLN A 39 -0.82 -10.11 -3.46
C GLN A 39 -0.73 -10.17 -1.94
N VAL A 40 -1.51 -11.05 -1.30
CA VAL A 40 -1.42 -11.26 0.15
C VAL A 40 -0.04 -11.77 0.54
N LEU A 41 0.51 -12.73 -0.21
CA LEU A 41 1.87 -13.23 0.01
C LEU A 41 2.94 -12.16 -0.24
N ALA A 42 2.77 -11.31 -1.24
CA ALA A 42 3.70 -10.21 -1.50
C ALA A 42 3.72 -9.19 -0.34
N ASN A 43 2.54 -8.76 0.13
CA ASN A 43 2.42 -7.80 1.22
C ASN A 43 2.91 -8.38 2.56
N ALA A 44 2.74 -9.70 2.79
CA ALA A 44 3.19 -10.36 4.01
C ALA A 44 4.62 -10.91 3.92
N GLY A 45 5.20 -11.01 2.72
CA GLY A 45 6.46 -11.70 2.47
C GLY A 45 7.64 -11.09 3.23
N THR A 46 7.75 -9.77 3.21
CA THR A 46 8.77 -9.04 3.99
C THR A 46 8.64 -9.34 5.49
N ALA A 47 7.43 -9.25 6.04
CA ALA A 47 7.19 -9.53 7.46
C ALA A 47 7.49 -11.00 7.83
N ALA A 48 7.18 -11.95 6.93
CA ALA A 48 7.49 -13.36 7.14
C ALA A 48 9.00 -13.61 7.19
N ILE A 49 9.78 -13.01 6.27
CA ILE A 49 11.24 -13.11 6.26
C ILE A 49 11.83 -12.52 7.54
N LEU A 50 11.39 -11.33 7.94
CA LEU A 50 11.84 -10.68 9.19
C LEU A 50 11.50 -11.51 10.42
N SER A 51 10.33 -12.17 10.44
CA SER A 51 9.93 -13.04 11.55
C SER A 51 10.83 -14.26 11.68
N LEU A 52 11.29 -14.84 10.55
CA LEU A 52 12.28 -15.92 10.57
C LEU A 52 13.65 -15.43 11.06
N LEU A 53 14.03 -14.19 10.75
CA LEU A 53 15.27 -13.59 11.27
C LEU A 53 15.24 -13.43 12.80
N ILE A 54 14.10 -13.10 13.39
CA ILE A 54 13.96 -13.02 14.86
C ILE A 54 14.34 -14.35 15.53
N LEU A 55 13.98 -15.49 14.93
CA LEU A 55 14.31 -16.81 15.46
C LEU A 55 15.81 -17.10 15.45
N ASN A 56 16.54 -16.54 14.49
CA ASN A 56 17.99 -16.74 14.34
C ASN A 56 18.81 -15.67 15.08
N PHE A 57 18.25 -14.48 15.29
CA PHE A 57 18.91 -13.32 15.90
C PHE A 57 18.04 -12.72 17.02
N PRO A 58 17.86 -13.43 18.15
CA PRO A 58 16.97 -12.98 19.22
C PRO A 58 17.43 -11.66 19.88
N GLY A 59 18.73 -11.33 19.80
CA GLY A 59 19.27 -10.05 20.28
C GLY A 59 18.71 -8.83 19.53
N GLU A 60 18.37 -8.99 18.25
CA GLU A 60 17.86 -7.92 17.38
C GLU A 60 16.32 -7.84 17.35
N LYS A 61 15.64 -8.57 18.25
CA LYS A 61 14.19 -8.73 18.25
C LYS A 61 13.44 -7.39 18.20
N ASN A 62 13.87 -6.40 18.97
CA ASN A 62 13.16 -5.11 19.05
C ASN A 62 13.21 -4.33 17.73
N VAL A 63 14.38 -4.29 17.08
CA VAL A 63 14.56 -3.65 15.77
C VAL A 63 13.77 -4.41 14.71
N LEU A 64 13.87 -5.74 14.68
CA LEU A 64 13.14 -6.56 13.72
C LEU A 64 11.61 -6.44 13.87
N LEU A 65 11.09 -6.30 15.09
CA LEU A 65 9.67 -6.03 15.34
C LEU A 65 9.23 -4.66 14.79
N LEU A 66 10.06 -3.62 14.93
CA LEU A 66 9.81 -2.32 14.32
C LEU A 66 9.83 -2.39 12.79
N MET A 67 10.77 -3.14 12.21
CA MET A 67 10.83 -3.37 10.78
C MET A 67 9.57 -4.09 10.27
N ILE A 68 9.08 -5.09 11.00
CA ILE A 68 7.81 -5.78 10.69
C ILE A 68 6.64 -4.79 10.74
N ALA A 69 6.57 -3.95 11.78
CA ALA A 69 5.54 -2.93 11.88
C ALA A 69 5.61 -1.91 10.72
N GLY A 70 6.80 -1.50 10.31
CA GLY A 70 7.04 -0.66 9.13
C GLY A 70 6.56 -1.31 7.82
N ALA A 71 6.81 -2.61 7.63
CA ALA A 71 6.31 -3.36 6.48
C ALA A 71 4.77 -3.39 6.43
N PHE A 72 4.12 -3.71 7.54
CA PHE A 72 2.64 -3.71 7.61
C PHE A 72 2.04 -2.31 7.49
N SER A 73 2.73 -1.30 8.02
CA SER A 73 2.38 0.12 7.87
C SER A 73 2.36 0.51 6.39
N SER A 74 3.41 0.15 5.63
CA SER A 74 3.47 0.36 4.18
C SER A 74 2.35 -0.36 3.44
N ALA A 75 2.15 -1.65 3.70
CA ALA A 75 1.11 -2.44 3.03
C ALA A 75 -0.30 -1.86 3.27
N THR A 76 -0.56 -1.39 4.50
CA THR A 76 -1.83 -0.79 4.88
C THR A 76 -1.99 0.60 4.26
N ALA A 77 -0.92 1.40 4.24
CA ALA A 77 -0.90 2.70 3.59
C ALA A 77 -1.21 2.59 2.09
N ASP A 78 -0.54 1.68 1.38
CA ASP A 78 -0.78 1.41 -0.05
C ASP A 78 -2.23 0.96 -0.31
N THR A 79 -2.73 0.04 0.52
CA THR A 79 -4.11 -0.46 0.38
C THR A 79 -5.14 0.66 0.60
N LEU A 80 -5.03 1.43 1.68
CA LEU A 80 -5.98 2.51 1.95
C LEU A 80 -5.83 3.66 0.96
N SER A 81 -4.61 3.98 0.54
CA SER A 81 -4.35 4.99 -0.48
C SER A 81 -4.99 4.61 -1.82
N SER A 82 -4.83 3.36 -2.26
CA SER A 82 -5.33 2.91 -3.55
C SER A 82 -6.83 2.60 -3.55
N GLU A 83 -7.41 2.09 -2.45
CA GLU A 83 -8.85 1.81 -2.38
C GLU A 83 -9.65 3.09 -2.10
N LEU A 84 -9.38 3.74 -0.96
CA LEU A 84 -10.14 4.92 -0.55
C LEU A 84 -9.74 6.15 -1.37
N GLY A 85 -8.47 6.30 -1.73
CA GLY A 85 -8.04 7.37 -2.62
C GLY A 85 -8.65 7.27 -4.01
N ASN A 86 -8.85 6.06 -4.55
CA ASN A 86 -9.60 5.92 -5.79
C ASN A 86 -11.09 6.24 -5.60
N VAL A 87 -11.72 5.88 -4.48
CA VAL A 87 -13.15 6.15 -4.24
C VAL A 87 -13.43 7.64 -4.06
N TYR A 88 -12.63 8.31 -3.24
CA TYR A 88 -12.85 9.70 -2.82
C TYR A 88 -12.02 10.73 -3.59
N GLY A 89 -10.99 10.30 -4.33
CA GLY A 89 -10.11 11.18 -5.10
C GLY A 89 -10.82 11.84 -6.29
N LYS A 90 -10.56 13.14 -6.49
CA LYS A 90 -11.13 13.92 -7.60
C LYS A 90 -10.13 14.25 -8.70
N ARG A 91 -8.86 14.46 -8.34
CA ARG A 91 -7.76 14.79 -9.24
C ARG A 91 -6.65 13.80 -9.00
N PHE A 92 -6.13 13.22 -10.08
CA PHE A 92 -5.06 12.25 -10.06
C PHE A 92 -3.87 12.81 -10.84
N PHE A 93 -2.67 12.53 -10.38
CA PHE A 93 -1.45 13.04 -10.97
C PHE A 93 -0.28 12.06 -10.77
N ASP A 94 0.76 12.24 -11.59
CA ASP A 94 2.05 11.59 -11.46
C ASP A 94 2.87 12.32 -10.38
N ILE A 95 3.37 11.59 -9.37
CA ILE A 95 4.14 12.20 -8.28
C ILE A 95 5.51 12.75 -8.72
N LEU A 96 6.09 12.22 -9.81
CA LEU A 96 7.39 12.61 -10.34
C LEU A 96 7.27 13.80 -11.31
N SER A 97 6.28 13.75 -12.22
CA SER A 97 6.14 14.78 -13.26
C SER A 97 5.05 15.82 -12.99
N PHE A 98 4.24 15.64 -11.94
CA PHE A 98 3.06 16.44 -11.61
C PHE A 98 2.04 16.59 -12.75
N LYS A 99 2.14 15.73 -13.77
CA LYS A 99 1.21 15.72 -14.89
C LYS A 99 -0.12 15.09 -14.47
N PRO A 100 -1.26 15.60 -14.99
CA PRO A 100 -2.55 14.97 -14.76
C PRO A 100 -2.56 13.52 -15.25
N MET A 101 -3.09 12.63 -14.42
CA MET A 101 -3.29 11.21 -14.74
C MET A 101 -4.77 10.87 -14.68
N GLN A 102 -5.17 9.78 -15.33
CA GLN A 102 -6.54 9.28 -15.20
C GLN A 102 -6.68 8.47 -13.91
N ARG A 103 -7.90 8.50 -13.35
CA ARG A 103 -8.25 7.68 -12.18
C ARG A 103 -7.88 6.22 -12.47
N GLY A 104 -7.12 5.60 -11.56
CA GLY A 104 -6.66 4.20 -11.56
C GLY A 104 -5.78 3.77 -12.72
N GLU A 105 -5.09 4.72 -13.35
CA GLU A 105 -3.80 4.42 -13.94
C GLU A 105 -2.81 3.95 -12.86
N ASN A 106 -1.90 3.05 -13.23
CA ASN A 106 -0.87 2.54 -12.33
C ASN A 106 0.07 3.68 -11.90
N GLY A 107 0.25 3.83 -10.58
CA GLY A 107 1.03 4.93 -10.00
C GLY A 107 0.34 6.29 -9.98
N ALA A 108 -0.96 6.36 -10.32
CA ALA A 108 -1.71 7.61 -10.21
C ALA A 108 -2.06 7.92 -8.75
N VAL A 109 -1.60 9.07 -8.25
CA VAL A 109 -1.87 9.51 -6.86
C VAL A 109 -2.91 10.60 -6.81
N SER A 110 -3.66 10.66 -5.70
CA SER A 110 -4.56 11.78 -5.39
C SER A 110 -4.31 12.29 -3.98
N VAL A 111 -4.67 13.55 -3.73
CA VAL A 111 -4.52 14.16 -2.38
C VAL A 111 -5.26 13.34 -1.32
N ASN A 112 -6.49 12.91 -1.61
CA ASN A 112 -7.26 12.06 -0.69
C ASN A 112 -6.60 10.70 -0.49
N GLY A 113 -6.03 10.11 -1.55
CA GLY A 113 -5.24 8.89 -1.43
C GLY A 113 -4.03 9.06 -0.52
N PHE A 114 -3.31 10.17 -0.61
CA PHE A 114 -2.19 10.45 0.28
C PHE A 114 -2.65 10.55 1.75
N ILE A 115 -3.76 11.26 2.01
CA ILE A 115 -4.36 11.36 3.35
C ILE A 115 -4.75 9.97 3.89
N PHE A 116 -5.45 9.15 3.11
CA PHE A 116 -5.84 7.81 3.56
C PHE A 116 -4.65 6.88 3.76
N GLY A 117 -3.62 6.97 2.93
CA GLY A 117 -2.38 6.21 3.11
C GLY A 117 -1.64 6.62 4.39
N PHE A 118 -1.56 7.92 4.65
CA PHE A 118 -1.02 8.45 5.91
C PHE A 118 -1.81 7.97 7.13
N LEU A 119 -3.14 8.05 7.08
CA LEU A 119 -4.02 7.53 8.14
C LEU A 119 -3.83 6.03 8.36
N GLY A 120 -3.64 5.25 7.28
CA GLY A 120 -3.30 3.83 7.36
C GLY A 120 -2.00 3.58 8.14
N SER A 121 -0.98 4.40 7.87
CA SER A 121 0.30 4.31 8.61
C SER A 121 0.12 4.66 10.09
N VAL A 122 -0.68 5.68 10.40
CA VAL A 122 -1.01 6.08 11.78
C VAL A 122 -1.75 4.96 12.52
N ILE A 123 -2.70 4.28 11.87
CA ILE A 123 -3.43 3.15 12.48
C ILE A 123 -2.45 2.05 12.91
N ILE A 124 -1.53 1.64 12.04
CA ILE A 124 -0.55 0.60 12.37
C ILE A 124 0.40 1.06 13.47
N ALA A 125 0.85 2.31 13.42
CA ALA A 125 1.71 2.90 14.46
C ALA A 125 1.03 2.91 15.84
N LEU A 126 -0.25 3.28 15.91
CA LEU A 126 -1.03 3.27 17.14
C LEU A 126 -1.22 1.85 17.69
N ILE A 127 -1.54 0.88 16.83
CA ILE A 127 -1.66 -0.53 17.23
C ILE A 127 -0.34 -1.03 17.83
N TYR A 128 0.79 -0.74 17.17
CA TYR A 128 2.10 -1.13 17.67
C TYR A 128 2.42 -0.47 19.01
N MET A 129 2.14 0.83 19.15
CA MET A 129 2.36 1.58 20.39
C MET A 129 1.58 0.98 21.58
N LEU A 130 0.34 0.55 21.36
CA LEU A 130 -0.47 -0.11 22.39
C LEU A 130 0.15 -1.44 22.84
N ILE A 131 0.71 -2.22 21.90
CA ILE A 131 1.37 -3.49 22.18
C ILE A 131 2.75 -3.26 22.85
N SER A 132 3.45 -2.19 22.47
CA SER A 132 4.81 -1.89 22.93
C SER A 132 4.86 -0.97 24.16
N HIS A 133 3.77 -0.84 24.92
CA HIS A 133 3.70 -0.05 26.17
C HIS A 133 4.03 1.45 26.02
N GLY A 134 3.63 2.09 24.91
CA GLY A 134 3.53 3.56 24.85
C GLY A 134 4.78 4.34 24.44
N ASN A 135 5.76 3.72 23.75
CA ASN A 135 6.90 4.47 23.22
C ASN A 135 6.51 5.35 22.01
N TYR A 136 6.44 6.66 22.22
CA TYR A 136 6.07 7.63 21.18
C TYR A 136 7.07 7.71 20.02
N SER A 137 8.35 7.41 20.23
CA SER A 137 9.34 7.40 19.14
C SER A 137 9.01 6.34 18.09
N HIS A 138 8.54 5.17 18.52
CA HIS A 138 8.11 4.11 17.61
C HIS A 138 6.93 4.53 16.73
N LEU A 139 6.03 5.37 17.25
CA LEU A 139 4.89 5.88 16.49
C LEU A 139 5.38 6.69 15.28
N PHE A 140 6.31 7.63 15.49
CA PHE A 140 6.86 8.44 14.40
C PHE A 140 7.62 7.60 13.38
N ILE A 141 8.44 6.66 13.85
CA ILE A 141 9.20 5.73 12.99
C ILE A 141 8.25 4.96 12.06
N ILE A 142 7.18 4.37 12.60
CA ILE A 142 6.25 3.53 11.83
C ILE A 142 5.41 4.36 10.84
N VAL A 143 5.03 5.60 11.21
CA VAL A 143 4.32 6.51 10.31
C VAL A 143 5.19 6.92 9.13
N ILE A 144 6.44 7.29 9.39
CA ILE A 144 7.41 7.67 8.34
C ILE A 144 7.69 6.47 7.45
N ALA A 145 7.94 5.30 8.03
CA ALA A 145 8.18 4.05 7.31
C ALA A 145 7.01 3.68 6.37
N GLY A 146 5.78 3.70 6.88
CA GLY A 146 4.60 3.36 6.07
C GLY A 146 4.35 4.34 4.94
N THR A 147 4.52 5.63 5.22
CA THR A 147 4.37 6.69 4.20
C THR A 147 5.46 6.59 3.13
N ALA A 148 6.71 6.32 3.53
CA ALA A 148 7.83 6.13 2.61
C ALA A 148 7.62 4.92 1.69
N GLY A 149 7.15 3.80 2.24
CA GLY A 149 6.80 2.62 1.46
C GLY A 149 5.67 2.88 0.45
N ASN A 150 4.62 3.61 0.83
CA ASN A 150 3.54 4.00 -0.08
C ASN A 150 4.03 4.94 -1.23
N ILE A 151 4.94 5.87 -0.93
CA ILE A 151 5.56 6.71 -1.95
C ILE A 151 6.44 5.86 -2.88
N ALA A 152 7.21 4.93 -2.34
CA ALA A 152 8.04 4.02 -3.11
C ALA A 152 7.21 3.15 -4.07
N ASP A 153 6.05 2.64 -3.62
CA ASP A 153 5.11 1.91 -4.47
C ASP A 153 4.72 2.72 -5.71
N THR A 154 4.33 3.98 -5.50
CA THR A 154 3.93 4.88 -6.59
C THR A 154 5.06 5.07 -7.59
N ILE A 155 6.28 5.33 -7.10
CA ILE A 155 7.46 5.55 -7.95
C ILE A 155 7.82 4.27 -8.72
N LEU A 156 7.82 3.12 -8.07
CA LEU A 156 8.10 1.82 -8.69
C LEU A 156 7.04 1.45 -9.74
N SER A 157 5.77 1.75 -9.46
CA SER A 157 4.66 1.58 -10.40
C SER A 157 4.86 2.41 -11.66
N LEU A 158 5.21 3.70 -11.50
CA LEU A 158 5.44 4.62 -12.63
C LEU A 158 6.68 4.25 -13.46
N THR A 159 7.75 3.79 -12.82
CA THR A 159 9.05 3.59 -13.46
C THR A 159 9.27 2.18 -14.01
N LEU A 160 8.80 1.15 -13.30
CA LEU A 160 9.06 -0.26 -13.61
C LEU A 160 7.79 -1.01 -14.04
N GLU A 161 6.69 -0.88 -13.30
CA GLU A 161 5.45 -1.63 -13.61
C GLU A 161 4.85 -1.19 -14.94
N ASN A 162 4.77 0.12 -15.20
CA ASN A 162 4.25 0.66 -16.46
C ASN A 162 5.07 0.22 -17.68
N LYS A 163 6.36 -0.09 -17.49
CA LYS A 163 7.24 -0.66 -18.52
C LYS A 163 7.17 -2.19 -18.60
N LYS A 164 6.32 -2.83 -17.79
CA LYS A 164 6.16 -4.28 -17.66
C LYS A 164 7.44 -5.03 -17.29
N LEU A 165 8.39 -4.35 -16.64
CA LEU A 165 9.65 -4.96 -16.18
C LEU A 165 9.45 -5.81 -14.93
N VAL A 166 8.51 -5.41 -14.07
CA VAL A 166 8.16 -6.09 -12.83
C VAL A 166 6.66 -6.27 -12.75
N SER A 167 6.23 -7.30 -12.02
CA SER A 167 4.81 -7.51 -11.72
C SER A 167 4.38 -6.67 -10.51
N ASN A 168 3.08 -6.36 -10.41
CA ASN A 168 2.51 -5.66 -9.26
C ASN A 168 2.83 -6.36 -7.93
N ASN A 169 2.87 -7.70 -7.89
CA ASN A 169 3.27 -8.44 -6.69
C ASN A 169 4.71 -8.14 -6.26
N ILE A 170 5.61 -7.91 -7.21
CA ILE A 170 7.01 -7.54 -6.91
C ILE A 170 7.05 -6.11 -6.38
N VAL A 171 6.30 -5.19 -6.98
CA VAL A 171 6.21 -3.80 -6.50
C VAL A 171 5.70 -3.75 -5.05
N ASN A 172 4.64 -4.50 -4.76
CA ASN A 172 4.10 -4.66 -3.41
C ASN A 172 5.13 -5.23 -2.42
N LEU A 173 5.87 -6.27 -2.81
CA LEU A 173 6.94 -6.81 -1.97
C LEU A 173 8.03 -5.77 -1.70
N LEU A 174 8.44 -5.02 -2.73
CA LEU A 174 9.44 -3.97 -2.61
C LEU A 174 8.96 -2.81 -1.73
N ASN A 175 7.69 -2.41 -1.85
CA ASN A 175 7.14 -1.32 -1.04
C ASN A 175 7.20 -1.67 0.47
N THR A 176 6.86 -2.91 0.83
CA THR A 176 6.90 -3.37 2.22
C THR A 176 8.33 -3.52 2.72
N ALA A 177 9.25 -3.93 1.84
CA ALA A 177 10.68 -3.96 2.14
C ALA A 177 11.25 -2.56 2.39
N VAL A 178 10.81 -1.55 1.62
CA VAL A 178 11.18 -0.14 1.87
C VAL A 178 10.65 0.31 3.24
N GLY A 179 9.38 0.03 3.55
CA GLY A 179 8.82 0.34 4.88
C GLY A 179 9.62 -0.30 6.02
N ALA A 180 9.98 -1.57 5.89
CA ALA A 180 10.83 -2.26 6.85
C ALA A 180 12.22 -1.61 6.98
N ALA A 181 12.89 -1.32 5.87
CA ALA A 181 14.23 -0.75 5.87
C ALA A 181 14.24 0.65 6.51
N VAL A 182 13.27 1.51 6.17
CA VAL A 182 13.14 2.84 6.77
C VAL A 182 12.92 2.75 8.27
N ALA A 183 12.06 1.83 8.74
CA ALA A 183 11.85 1.61 10.17
C ALA A 183 13.13 1.14 10.87
N GLY A 184 13.87 0.22 10.26
CA GLY A 184 15.15 -0.28 10.80
C GLY A 184 16.20 0.83 10.90
N ILE A 185 16.39 1.61 9.83
CA ILE A 185 17.34 2.74 9.81
C ILE A 185 17.00 3.76 10.89
N LEU A 186 15.74 4.19 10.96
CA LEU A 186 15.30 5.19 11.94
C LEU A 186 15.32 4.68 13.38
N SER A 187 15.29 3.37 13.60
CA SER A 187 15.37 2.79 14.95
C SER A 187 16.77 2.83 15.57
N ILE A 188 17.81 3.05 14.75
CA ILE A 188 19.22 3.07 15.16
C ILE A 188 19.75 4.52 15.28
N MET A 189 19.01 5.50 14.74
CA MET A 189 19.31 6.93 14.84
C MET A 189 18.87 7.51 16.19
#